data_AF-A0A0L8G3L7-F1
#
_entry.id   AF-A0A0L8G3L7-F1
#
_cell.length_a   1.000
_cell.length_b   1.000
_cell.length_c   1.000
_cell.angle_alpha   90.00
_cell.angle_beta   90.00
_cell.angle_gamma   90.00
#
_symmetry.space_group_name_H-M   'P 1'
#
loop_
_entity.id
_entity.type
_entity.pdbx_description
1 polymer ?
#
loop_
_entity_poly.entity_id
_entity_poly.type
_entity_poly.pdbx_seq_one_letter_code
_entity_poly.pdbx_strand_id
1 'polypeptide(L)'
;MDEKALYLQLQVSLEVALKSVWVYHECFGKCKGIIQPDRYHTPDAECIYCTECHALFNPQQFVCHSHTPMENRICHWGFDSAHWRNYLMLAKDQENLEKCQDIIDQIKNKFDGCKTKRKQVSICLSH
;
A
#
# COMPACT_ATOMS: atom_id res chain seq x y z
N MET A 1 -10.18 1.18 34.47
CA MET A 1 -9.83 0.87 33.07
C MET A 1 -10.28 -0.54 32.82
N ASP A 2 -11.35 -0.72 32.04
CA ASP A 2 -12.08 -1.98 31.93
C ASP A 2 -11.25 -3.10 31.27
N GLU A 3 -11.05 -4.20 32.00
CA GLU A 3 -10.43 -5.45 31.52
C GLU A 3 -11.10 -5.96 30.23
N LYS A 4 -12.42 -5.78 30.11
CA LYS A 4 -13.18 -6.07 28.87
C LYS A 4 -12.75 -5.22 27.68
N ALA A 5 -12.41 -3.94 27.90
CA ALA A 5 -11.93 -3.08 26.84
C ALA A 5 -10.53 -3.52 26.37
N LEU A 6 -9.67 -3.97 27.28
CA LEU A 6 -8.35 -4.51 26.95
C LEU A 6 -8.47 -5.79 26.11
N TYR A 7 -9.38 -6.70 26.47
CA TYR A 7 -9.61 -7.95 25.74
C TYR A 7 -10.19 -7.70 24.34
N LEU A 8 -11.12 -6.76 24.23
CA LEU A 8 -11.70 -6.36 22.94
C LEU A 8 -10.65 -5.69 22.05
N GLN A 9 -9.80 -4.82 22.63
CA GLN A 9 -8.67 -4.21 21.92
C GLN A 9 -7.69 -5.28 21.41
N LEU A 10 -7.33 -6.25 22.26
CA LEU A 10 -6.47 -7.38 21.90
C LEU A 10 -7.06 -8.21 20.77
N GLN A 11 -8.37 -8.50 20.81
CA GLN A 11 -9.04 -9.29 19.79
C GLN A 11 -9.13 -8.56 18.45
N VAL A 12 -9.41 -7.25 18.47
CA VAL A 12 -9.34 -6.40 17.27
C VAL A 12 -7.91 -6.36 16.71
N SER A 13 -6.88 -6.22 17.56
CA SER A 13 -5.49 -6.26 17.12
C SER A 13 -5.10 -7.61 16.53
N LEU A 14 -5.62 -8.72 17.07
CA LEU A 14 -5.35 -10.07 16.57
C LEU A 14 -6.04 -10.32 15.23
N GLU A 15 -7.28 -9.88 15.05
CA GLU A 15 -7.98 -9.96 13.76
C GLU A 15 -7.31 -9.10 12.69
N VAL A 16 -6.87 -7.89 13.05
CA VAL A 16 -6.07 -7.04 12.15
C VAL A 16 -4.77 -7.74 11.77
N ALA A 17 -4.08 -8.38 12.71
CA ALA A 17 -2.86 -9.15 12.43
C ALA A 17 -3.13 -10.37 11.52
N LEU A 18 -4.23 -11.09 11.73
CA LEU A 18 -4.61 -12.26 10.92
C LEU A 18 -5.02 -11.92 9.48
N LYS A 19 -5.42 -10.67 9.23
CA LYS A 19 -5.75 -10.16 7.89
C LYS A 19 -4.68 -9.22 7.30
N SER A 20 -3.58 -9.03 8.01
CA SER A 20 -2.49 -8.14 7.59
C SER A 20 -1.71 -8.80 6.45
N VAL A 21 -1.74 -8.19 5.27
CA VAL A 21 -1.00 -8.68 4.11
C VAL A 21 0.22 -7.78 3.90
N TRP A 22 1.40 -8.35 4.05
CA TRP A 22 2.64 -7.60 3.89
C TRP A 22 3.00 -7.47 2.42
N VAL A 23 3.32 -6.26 2.03
CA VAL A 23 3.61 -5.89 0.65
C VAL A 23 4.86 -5.03 0.56
N TYR A 24 5.40 -4.94 -0.64
CA TYR A 24 6.50 -4.04 -0.95
C TYR A 24 6.39 -3.58 -2.40
N HIS A 25 7.11 -2.50 -2.72
CA HIS A 25 7.43 -2.13 -4.09
C HIS A 25 8.92 -1.82 -4.19
N GLU A 26 9.43 -1.76 -5.41
CA GLU A 26 10.84 -1.44 -5.67
C GLU A 26 11.04 -0.11 -6.41
N CYS A 27 9.97 0.66 -6.61
CA CYS A 27 10.04 2.01 -7.17
C CYS A 27 10.88 2.94 -6.29
N PHE A 28 11.74 3.77 -6.90
CA PHE A 28 12.43 4.91 -6.31
C PHE A 28 13.10 4.70 -4.95
N GLY A 29 13.69 3.52 -4.70
CA GLY A 29 14.36 3.24 -3.42
C GLY A 29 13.66 2.18 -2.56
N LYS A 30 12.59 1.57 -3.07
CA LYS A 30 11.80 0.52 -2.40
C LYS A 30 11.07 1.02 -1.15
N CYS A 31 10.01 0.33 -0.78
CA CYS A 31 9.32 0.53 0.49
C CYS A 31 8.58 -0.75 0.87
N LYS A 32 8.42 -0.98 2.16
CA LYS A 32 7.62 -2.08 2.72
C LYS A 32 6.40 -1.54 3.45
N GLY A 33 5.32 -2.30 3.43
CA GLY A 33 4.06 -1.90 4.05
C GLY A 33 3.15 -3.08 4.35
N ILE A 34 2.04 -2.77 5.02
CA ILE A 34 1.01 -3.73 5.41
C ILE A 34 -0.33 -3.23 4.88
N ILE A 35 -0.98 -4.04 4.06
CA ILE A 35 -2.35 -3.78 3.61
C ILE A 35 -3.31 -4.09 4.76
N GLN A 36 -4.25 -3.18 4.98
CA GLN A 36 -5.43 -3.34 5.83
C GLN A 36 -6.67 -3.44 4.91
N PRO A 37 -7.05 -4.66 4.46
CA PRO A 37 -8.08 -4.84 3.44
C PRO A 37 -9.44 -4.26 3.85
N ASP A 38 -9.73 -4.34 5.15
CA ASP A 38 -10.95 -3.81 5.77
C ASP A 38 -11.08 -2.28 5.60
N ARG A 39 -10.01 -1.53 5.26
CA ARG A 39 -10.07 -0.07 5.04
C ARG A 39 -10.28 0.33 3.58
N TYR A 40 -10.07 -0.58 2.63
CA TYR A 40 -10.06 -0.25 1.21
C TYR A 40 -11.48 -0.21 0.62
N HIS A 41 -12.32 0.71 1.11
CA HIS A 41 -13.71 0.86 0.69
C HIS A 41 -13.91 1.80 -0.51
N THR A 42 -12.94 2.68 -0.78
CA THR A 42 -12.92 3.60 -1.92
C THR A 42 -11.57 3.53 -2.65
N PRO A 43 -11.46 3.96 -3.93
CA PRO A 43 -10.20 3.90 -4.68
C PRO A 43 -9.06 4.72 -4.06
N ASP A 44 -9.41 5.79 -3.35
CA ASP A 44 -8.51 6.73 -2.67
C ASP A 44 -8.32 6.40 -1.18
N ALA A 45 -8.95 5.34 -0.67
CA ALA A 45 -8.84 4.96 0.73
C ALA A 45 -7.39 4.60 1.09
N GLU A 46 -6.91 5.17 2.19
CA GLU A 46 -5.61 4.86 2.76
C GLU A 46 -5.66 3.51 3.48
N CYS A 47 -5.11 2.49 2.83
CA CYS A 47 -5.18 1.10 3.28
C CYS A 47 -3.81 0.44 3.41
N ILE A 48 -2.71 1.12 3.03
CA ILE A 48 -1.35 0.58 3.14
C ILE A 48 -0.60 1.36 4.21
N TYR A 49 -0.22 0.67 5.27
CA TYR A 49 0.58 1.21 6.36
C TYR A 49 2.07 1.03 6.04
N CYS A 50 2.85 2.10 6.01
CA CYS A 50 4.30 2.03 5.85
C CYS A 50 4.97 1.56 7.14
N THR A 51 5.83 0.55 7.06
CA THR A 51 6.50 -0.02 8.24
C THR A 51 7.67 0.83 8.77
N GLU A 52 8.05 1.88 8.04
CA GLU A 52 9.17 2.77 8.39
C GLU A 52 8.70 4.10 8.99
N CYS A 53 7.78 4.82 8.33
CA CYS A 53 7.25 6.08 8.84
C CYS A 53 5.88 5.98 9.52
N HIS A 54 5.27 4.80 9.56
CA HIS A 54 4.00 4.55 10.23
C HIS A 54 2.81 5.35 9.63
N ALA A 55 3.00 5.99 8.48
CA ALA A 55 1.96 6.70 7.75
C ALA A 55 1.12 5.73 6.91
N LEU A 56 -0.12 6.14 6.62
CA LEU A 56 -1.04 5.41 5.78
C LEU A 56 -1.10 6.05 4.40
N PHE A 57 -1.18 5.20 3.39
CA PHE A 57 -1.21 5.61 1.99
C PHE A 57 -2.29 4.83 1.25
N ASN A 58 -2.89 5.47 0.25
CA ASN A 58 -3.60 4.69 -0.77
C ASN A 58 -2.58 3.96 -1.67
N PRO A 59 -3.00 2.93 -2.43
CA PRO A 59 -2.05 2.11 -3.20
C PRO A 59 -1.24 2.91 -4.24
N GLN A 60 -1.84 3.92 -4.86
CA GLN A 60 -1.16 4.77 -5.85
C GLN A 60 -0.12 5.69 -5.19
N GLN A 61 -0.39 6.22 -4.01
CA GLN A 61 0.56 7.02 -3.24
C GLN A 61 1.71 6.16 -2.70
N PHE A 62 1.40 4.96 -2.23
CA PHE A 62 2.40 4.06 -1.63
C PHE A 62 3.53 3.73 -2.61
N VAL A 63 3.24 3.46 -3.89
CA VAL A 63 4.28 3.15 -4.89
C VAL A 63 5.18 4.35 -5.26
N CYS A 64 4.80 5.57 -4.84
CA CYS A 64 5.62 6.77 -4.98
C CYS A 64 6.43 7.08 -3.71
N HIS A 65 6.20 6.35 -2.62
CA HIS A 65 6.78 6.62 -1.32
C HIS A 65 8.03 5.77 -1.10
N SER A 66 9.13 6.37 -0.65
CA SER A 66 10.34 5.63 -0.25
C SER A 66 11.12 6.42 0.79
N HIS A 67 11.84 5.70 1.64
CA HIS A 67 12.76 6.24 2.64
C HIS A 67 14.23 6.13 2.22
N THR A 68 14.52 5.35 1.17
CA THR A 68 15.87 5.29 0.62
C THR A 68 16.12 6.56 -0.18
N PRO A 69 17.27 7.24 0.03
CA PRO A 69 17.65 8.37 -0.79
C PRO A 69 17.62 7.98 -2.27
N MET A 70 16.95 8.78 -3.08
CA MET A 70 16.87 8.55 -4.52
C MET A 70 18.28 8.66 -5.11
N GLU A 71 18.81 7.58 -5.70
CA GLU A 71 20.09 7.60 -6.38
C GLU A 71 19.95 8.49 -7.63
N ASN A 72 20.45 9.73 -7.56
CA ASN A 72 20.38 10.76 -8.61
C ASN A 72 21.09 10.40 -9.94
N ARG A 73 21.49 9.14 -10.12
CA ARG A 73 22.22 8.65 -11.31
C ARG A 73 21.37 7.76 -12.22
N ILE A 74 20.14 7.43 -11.84
CA ILE A 74 19.28 6.52 -12.60
C ILE A 74 18.06 7.27 -13.15
N CYS A 75 17.94 7.34 -14.47
CA CYS A 75 16.73 7.82 -15.12
C CYS A 75 15.65 6.73 -15.10
N HIS A 76 14.57 6.96 -14.36
CA HIS A 76 13.41 6.08 -14.31
C HIS A 76 12.43 6.44 -15.43
N TRP A 77 12.53 5.76 -16.58
CA TRP A 77 11.56 5.91 -17.67
C TRP A 77 10.38 4.94 -17.47
N GLY A 78 9.17 5.37 -17.82
CA GLY A 78 8.00 4.49 -17.86
C GLY A 78 7.32 4.18 -16.51
N PHE A 79 7.65 4.92 -15.45
CA PHE A 79 6.86 4.88 -14.22
C PHE A 79 5.56 5.69 -14.37
N ASP A 80 4.42 5.08 -14.06
CA ASP A 80 3.13 5.78 -13.89
C ASP A 80 2.40 5.20 -12.69
N SER A 81 2.19 6.03 -11.67
CA SER A 81 1.54 5.62 -10.42
C SER A 81 0.12 5.07 -10.62
N ALA A 82 -0.59 5.38 -11.72
CA ALA A 82 -1.87 4.72 -12.03
C ALA A 82 -1.72 3.20 -12.18
N HIS A 83 -0.55 2.72 -12.61
CA HIS A 83 -0.24 1.31 -12.78
C HIS A 83 0.32 0.65 -11.50
N TRP A 84 0.01 1.20 -10.31
CA TRP A 84 0.46 0.68 -9.01
C TRP A 84 0.28 -0.83 -8.83
N ARG A 85 -0.73 -1.43 -9.45
CA ARG A 85 -1.01 -2.88 -9.44
C ARG A 85 0.17 -3.72 -9.95
N ASN A 86 0.95 -3.18 -10.87
CA ASN A 86 2.13 -3.82 -11.46
C ASN A 86 3.36 -3.69 -10.55
N TYR A 87 3.37 -2.72 -9.64
CA TYR A 87 4.51 -2.41 -8.79
C TYR A 87 4.35 -2.97 -7.36
N LEU A 88 3.11 -3.17 -6.90
CA LEU A 88 2.81 -3.70 -5.57
C LEU A 88 2.89 -5.23 -5.54
N MET A 89 3.81 -5.75 -4.74
CA MET A 89 4.12 -7.18 -4.64
C MET A 89 3.92 -7.71 -3.23
N LEU A 90 3.52 -8.97 -3.12
CA LEU A 90 3.39 -9.68 -1.86
C LEU A 90 4.78 -10.04 -1.29
N ALA A 91 5.01 -9.78 0.00
CA ALA A 91 6.23 -10.21 0.68
C ALA A 91 6.33 -11.74 0.75
N LYS A 92 7.52 -12.30 0.55
CA LYS A 92 7.74 -13.76 0.51
C LYS A 92 7.68 -14.43 1.88
N ASP A 93 7.92 -13.67 2.94
CA ASP A 93 8.03 -14.16 4.32
C ASP A 93 6.68 -14.01 5.04
N GLN A 94 5.65 -14.71 4.55
CA GLN A 94 4.30 -14.68 5.10
C GLN A 94 3.81 -16.11 5.37
N GLU A 95 3.14 -16.31 6.50
CA GLU A 95 2.34 -17.51 6.68
C GLU A 95 1.12 -17.44 5.76
N ASN A 96 0.70 -18.59 5.20
CA ASN A 96 -0.49 -18.67 4.35
C ASN A 96 -0.45 -17.82 3.06
N LEU A 97 0.66 -17.93 2.31
CA LEU A 97 0.90 -17.20 1.06
C LEU A 97 -0.27 -17.22 0.06
N GLU A 98 -0.97 -18.35 -0.08
CA GLU A 98 -2.13 -18.48 -0.98
C GLU A 98 -3.24 -17.50 -0.61
N LYS A 99 -3.65 -17.44 0.67
CA LYS A 99 -4.66 -16.49 1.14
C LYS A 99 -4.20 -15.05 1.02
N CYS A 100 -2.93 -14.78 1.32
CA CYS A 100 -2.37 -13.44 1.16
C CYS A 100 -2.38 -13.01 -0.32
N GLN A 101 -2.10 -13.94 -1.23
CA GLN A 101 -2.15 -13.73 -2.68
C GLN A 101 -3.60 -13.45 -3.14
N ASP A 102 -4.58 -14.22 -2.67
CA ASP A 102 -5.99 -13.97 -2.96
C ASP A 102 -6.44 -12.57 -2.50
N ILE A 103 -5.99 -12.14 -1.32
CA ILE A 103 -6.33 -10.81 -0.78
C ILE A 103 -5.70 -9.69 -1.63
N ILE A 104 -4.41 -9.79 -1.98
CA ILE A 104 -3.77 -8.75 -2.80
C ILE A 104 -4.40 -8.67 -4.19
N ASP A 105 -4.81 -9.81 -4.77
CA ASP A 105 -5.49 -9.83 -6.06
C ASP A 105 -6.90 -9.23 -5.99
N GLN A 106 -7.64 -9.48 -4.90
CA GLN A 106 -8.91 -8.79 -4.63
C GLN A 106 -8.72 -7.27 -4.55
N ILE A 107 -7.70 -6.79 -3.83
CA ILE A 107 -7.39 -5.36 -3.71
C ILE A 107 -7.05 -4.75 -5.07
N LYS A 108 -6.24 -5.42 -5.89
CA LYS A 108 -5.93 -4.98 -7.25
C LYS A 108 -7.20 -4.89 -8.09
N ASN A 109 -8.06 -5.89 -8.06
CA ASN A 109 -9.22 -5.96 -8.97
C ASN A 109 -10.42 -5.10 -8.53
N LYS A 110 -10.51 -4.72 -7.25
CA LYS A 110 -11.70 -4.05 -6.67
C LYS A 110 -12.18 -2.80 -7.41
N PHE A 111 -11.27 -1.99 -7.97
CA PHE A 111 -11.59 -0.71 -8.61
C PHE A 111 -10.98 -0.55 -10.02
N ASP A 112 -10.67 -1.65 -10.72
CA ASP A 112 -9.95 -1.61 -12.00
C ASP A 112 -10.73 -0.93 -13.16
N GLY A 113 -12.04 -0.71 -13.00
CA GLY A 113 -12.91 -0.10 -14.02
C GLY A 113 -13.27 1.38 -13.84
N CYS A 114 -12.93 2.03 -12.72
CA CYS A 114 -13.32 3.42 -12.46
C CYS A 114 -12.30 4.39 -13.07
N LYS A 115 -12.41 4.64 -14.38
CA LYS A 115 -11.58 5.65 -15.06
C LYS A 115 -12.04 7.06 -14.66
N THR A 116 -11.57 7.59 -13.54
CA THR A 116 -11.67 9.02 -13.26
C THR A 116 -10.82 9.78 -14.27
N LYS A 117 -11.46 10.57 -15.14
CA LYS A 117 -10.79 11.47 -16.08
C LYS A 117 -9.82 12.38 -15.32
N ARG A 118 -8.51 12.23 -15.53
CA ARG A 118 -7.47 13.09 -14.92
C ARG A 118 -7.57 14.51 -15.50
N LYS A 119 -7.68 15.53 -14.64
CA LYS A 119 -7.18 16.89 -14.96
C LYS A 119 -5.67 16.87 -14.74
N GLN A 120 -4.93 17.15 -15.80
CA GLN A 120 -3.49 17.32 -15.75
C GLN A 120 -3.17 18.58 -14.94
N VAL A 121 -2.59 18.42 -13.74
CA VAL A 121 -1.93 19.53 -13.05
C VAL A 121 -0.45 19.42 -13.36
N SER A 122 0.04 20.33 -14.21
CA SER A 122 1.45 20.55 -14.46
C SER A 122 2.10 21.08 -13.19
N ILE A 123 2.89 20.25 -12.51
CA ILE A 123 3.80 20.74 -11.47
C ILE A 123 5.09 21.14 -12.16
N CYS A 124 5.26 22.46 -12.34
CA CYS A 124 6.52 23.07 -12.73
C CYS A 124 7.47 22.98 -11.54
N LEU A 125 8.50 22.13 -11.63
CA LEU A 125 9.67 22.21 -10.75
C LEU A 125 10.36 23.56 -11.05
N SER A 126 10.38 24.45 -10.06
CA SER A 126 11.07 25.74 -10.13
C SER A 126 12.38 25.67 -9.34
N HIS A 127 13.46 25.92 -10.10
CA HIS A 127 14.82 26.40 -9.78
C HIS A 127 15.54 25.89 -8.53
#